data_AF-A0A932VAK5-F1
#
_entry.id   AF-A0A932VAK5-F1
#
_cell.length_a   1.000
_cell.length_b   1.000
_cell.length_c   1.000
_cell.angle_alpha   90.00
_cell.angle_beta   90.00
_cell.angle_gamma   90.00
#
_symmetry.space_group_name_H-M   'P 1'
#
loop_
_entity.id
_entity.type
_entity.pdbx_description
1 polymer ?
#
loop_
_entity_poly.entity_id
_entity_poly.type
_entity_poly.pdbx_seq_one_letter_code
_entity_poly.pdbx_strand_id
1 'polypeptide(L)' 'MNFDLTEEQKAIRDLAREFAQKEIAPIAAHIDETGEFPIATVEKMGELGLMGIEVPSEYGGAGL' A
#
# COMPACT_ATOMS: atom_id res chain seq x y z
N MET A 1 15.41 24.01 8.89
CA MET A 1 14.23 23.20 8.56
C MET A 1 14.73 21.82 8.17
N ASN A 2 14.19 20.75 8.76
CA ASN A 2 14.56 19.38 8.40
C ASN A 2 13.53 18.83 7.42
N PHE A 3 13.98 18.24 6.32
CA PHE A 3 13.15 17.66 5.26
C PHE A 3 13.34 16.14 5.12
N ASP A 4 14.16 15.55 5.99
CA ASP A 4 14.36 14.11 6.00
C ASP A 4 13.10 13.40 6.50
N LEU A 5 12.77 12.28 5.84
CA LEU A 5 11.74 11.36 6.33
C LEU A 5 12.20 10.73 7.65
N THR A 6 11.24 10.46 8.53
CA THR A 6 11.47 9.60 9.70
C THR A 6 11.78 8.17 9.24
N GLU A 7 12.39 7.36 10.11
CA GLU A 7 12.67 5.95 9.79
C GLU A 7 11.39 5.16 9.50
N GLU A 8 10.31 5.47 10.22
CA GLU A 8 8.99 4.89 9.99
C GLU A 8 8.41 5.26 8.61
N GLN A 9 8.51 6.54 8.22
CA GLN A 9 8.10 6.99 6.89
C GLN A 9 8.93 6.33 5.77
N LYS A 10 10.23 6.11 5.99
CA LYS A 10 11.08 5.37 5.04
C LYS A 10 10.64 3.91 4.92
N ALA A 11 10.36 3.25 6.04
CA ALA A 11 9.88 1.86 6.03
C ALA A 11 8.55 1.71 5.27
N ILE A 12 7.59 2.62 5.50
CA ILE A 12 6.30 2.61 4.78
C ILE A 12 6.51 2.84 3.28
N ARG A 13 7.34 3.81 2.91
CA ARG A 13 7.69 4.09 1.51
C ARG A 13 8.29 2.87 0.82
N ASP A 14 9.20 2.17 1.51
CA ASP A 14 9.91 1.03 0.93
C ASP A 14 8.98 -0.18 0.80
N LEU A 15 8.12 -0.43 1.79
CA LEU A 15 7.06 -1.44 1.72
C LEU A 15 6.10 -1.17 0.55
N ALA A 16 5.59 0.06 0.43
CA ALA A 16 4.66 0.45 -0.64
C ALA A 16 5.31 0.31 -2.02
N ARG A 17 6.60 0.68 -2.14
CA ARG A 17 7.37 0.53 -3.38
C ARG A 17 7.51 -0.94 -3.76
N GLU A 18 7.90 -1.79 -2.82
CA GLU A 18 8.08 -3.21 -3.08
C GLU A 18 6.78 -3.87 -3.52
N PHE A 19 5.68 -3.59 -2.81
CA PHE A 19 4.35 -4.10 -3.16
C PHE A 19 3.92 -3.65 -4.56
N ALA A 20 4.06 -2.34 -4.86
CA ALA A 20 3.68 -1.82 -6.17
C ALA A 20 4.46 -2.47 -7.31
N GLN A 21 5.76 -2.75 -7.13
CA GLN A 21 6.57 -3.41 -8.14
C GLN A 21 6.22 -4.89 -8.33
N LYS A 22 5.91 -5.60 -7.25
CA LYS A 22 5.67 -7.06 -7.28
C LYS A 22 4.24 -7.44 -7.62
N GLU A 23 3.27 -6.68 -7.14
CA GLU A 23 1.85 -7.09 -7.15
C GLU A 23 1.00 -6.20 -8.08
N ILE A 24 1.31 -4.91 -8.20
CA ILE A 24 0.51 -3.97 -9.01
C ILE A 24 1.07 -3.87 -10.45
N ALA A 25 2.36 -3.59 -10.61
CA ALA A 25 2.98 -3.34 -11.90
C ALA A 25 2.76 -4.47 -12.94
N PRO A 26 2.81 -5.77 -12.58
CA PRO A 26 2.61 -6.84 -13.55
C PRO A 26 1.20 -6.91 -14.16
N ILE A 27 0.18 -6.40 -13.45
CA ILE A 27 -1.24 -6.51 -13.84
C ILE A 27 -1.86 -5.17 -14.25
N ALA A 28 -1.15 -4.06 -14.05
CA ALA A 28 -1.67 -2.71 -14.21
C ALA A 28 -2.25 -2.44 -15.61
N ALA A 29 -1.53 -2.83 -16.67
CA ALA A 29 -1.99 -2.60 -18.05
C ALA A 29 -3.28 -3.38 -18.37
N HIS A 30 -3.37 -4.64 -17.93
CA HIS A 30 -4.58 -5.46 -18.13
C HIS A 30 -5.79 -4.86 -17.41
N ILE A 31 -5.62 -4.42 -16.16
CA ILE A 31 -6.69 -3.78 -15.40
C ILE A 31 -7.16 -2.49 -16.06
N ASP A 32 -6.22 -1.67 -16.56
CA ASP A 32 -6.53 -0.43 -17.27
C ASP A 32 -7.34 -0.70 -18.55
N GLU A 33 -6.91 -1.68 -19.35
CA GLU A 33 -7.58 -2.06 -20.60
C GLU A 33 -8.97 -2.68 -20.39
N THR A 34 -9.14 -3.48 -19.33
CA THR A 34 -10.36 -4.26 -19.09
C THR A 34 -11.35 -3.60 -18.14
N GLY A 35 -10.88 -2.70 -17.27
CA GLY A 35 -11.67 -2.14 -16.17
C GLY A 35 -11.99 -3.14 -15.06
N GLU A 36 -11.30 -4.29 -15.01
CA GLU A 36 -11.49 -5.29 -13.95
C GLU A 36 -11.04 -4.77 -12.59
N PHE A 37 -11.82 -5.01 -11.53
CA PHE A 37 -11.41 -4.64 -10.18
C PHE A 37 -10.44 -5.67 -9.59
N PRO A 38 -9.21 -5.28 -9.20
CA PRO A 38 -8.19 -6.23 -8.75
C PRO A 38 -8.36 -6.60 -7.27
N ILE A 39 -9.48 -7.26 -6.94
CA ILE A 39 -9.88 -7.61 -5.56
C ILE A 39 -8.74 -8.30 -4.80
N ALA A 40 -8.08 -9.28 -5.41
CA ALA A 40 -7.00 -10.03 -4.77
C ALA A 40 -5.78 -9.15 -4.44
N THR A 41 -5.51 -8.12 -5.24
CA THR A 41 -4.41 -7.18 -4.97
C THR A 41 -4.79 -6.24 -3.83
N VAL A 42 -6.03 -5.76 -3.79
CA VAL A 42 -6.55 -4.90 -2.73
C VAL A 42 -6.60 -5.65 -1.38
N GLU A 43 -7.00 -6.92 -1.38
CA GLU A 43 -6.98 -7.76 -0.18
C GLU A 43 -5.55 -7.88 0.40
N LYS A 44 -4.56 -8.16 -0.46
CA LYS A 44 -3.15 -8.18 -0.04
C LYS A 44 -2.66 -6.82 0.49
N MET A 45 -3.10 -5.70 -0.09
CA MET A 45 -2.79 -4.37 0.45
C MET A 45 -3.38 -4.18 1.86
N GLY A 46 -4.57 -4.72 2.11
CA GLY A 46 -5.21 -4.71 3.42
C GLY A 46 -4.41 -5.50 4.47
N GLU A 47 -3.93 -6.68 4.12
CA GLU A 47 -3.07 -7.50 4.99
C GLU A 47 -1.76 -6.80 5.38
N LEU A 48 -1.24 -5.93 4.50
CA LEU A 48 -0.05 -5.11 4.75
C LEU A 48 -0.34 -3.81 5.52
N GLY A 49 -1.59 -3.55 5.88
CA GLY A 49 -2.01 -2.32 6.58
C GLY A 49 -2.03 -1.07 5.68
N LEU A 50 -1.78 -1.21 4.38
CA LEU A 50 -1.71 -0.09 3.43
C LEU A 50 -3.09 0.54 3.13
N MET A 51 -4.17 -0.15 3.49
CA MET A 51 -5.56 0.33 3.32
C MET A 51 -6.12 1.08 4.54
N GLY A 52 -5.35 1.18 5.64
CA GLY A 52 -5.82 1.76 6.90
C GLY A 52 -4.71 2.44 7.69
N ILE A 53 -3.77 3.10 6.99
CA ILE A 53 -2.57 3.68 7.60
C ILE A 53 -2.91 4.64 8.75
N GLU A 54 -3.81 5.59 8.51
CA GLU A 54 -4.22 6.60 9.50
C GLU A 54 -5.30 6.11 10.48
N VAL A 55 -5.85 4.90 10.25
CA VAL A 55 -6.93 4.37 11.07
C VAL A 55 -6.33 3.86 12.39
N PRO A 56 -6.88 4.24 13.55
CA PRO A 56 -6.40 3.74 14.84
C PRO A 56 -6.40 2.21 14.93
N SER A 57 -5.42 1.65 15.62
CA SER A 57 -5.28 0.19 15.77
C SER A 57 -6.46 -0.47 16.51
N GLU A 58 -7.18 0.28 17.36
CA GLU A 58 -8.42 -0.20 18.00
C GLU A 58 -9.53 -0.53 16.99
N TYR A 59 -9.45 0.02 15.78
CA TYR A 59 -10.37 -0.24 14.66
C TYR A 59 -9.75 -1.12 13.57
N GLY A 60 -8.57 -1.71 13.82
CA GLY A 60 -7.87 -2.59 12.89
C GLY A 60 -6.99 -1.88 11.85
N GLY A 61 -6.66 -0.60 12.06
CA GLY A 61 -5.71 0.15 11.23
C GLY A 61 -4.29 0.20 11.77
N ALA A 62 -3.39 0.89 11.08
CA ALA A 62 -1.98 0.98 11.45
C ALA A 62 -1.66 2.08 12.48
N GLY A 63 -2.55 3.06 12.67
CA GLY A 63 -2.45 4.10 13.69
C GLY A 63 -1.28 5.08 13.52
N LEU A 64 -0.89 5.35 12.26
CA LEU A 64 0.25 6.19 11.87
C LEU A 64 -0.12 7.66 11.64
#